data_AF-Y0KE44-F1
#
_entry.id   AF-Y0KE44-F1
#
_cell.length_a   1.000
_cell.length_b   1.000
_cell.length_c   1.000
_cell.angle_alpha   90.00
_cell.angle_beta   90.00
_cell.angle_gamma   90.00
#
_symmetry.space_group_name_H-M   'P 1'
#
loop_
_entity.id
_entity.type
_entity.pdbx_description
1 polymer ?
#
loop_
_entity_poly.entity_id
_entity_poly.type
_entity_poly.pdbx_seq_one_letter_code
_entity_poly.pdbx_strand_id
1 'polypeptide(L)'
;MIDITQEANRWQLSGDLVIQNISQVLDASRALTLTDATALDFAKVTDVDTSAISLILELKRRASAEHVALSLVNVPANLVSLMQLYGVDDFVLPN
;
A
#
# COMPACT_ATOMS: atom_id res chain seq x y z
N MET A 1 9.84 5.41 -12.31
CA MET A 1 10.39 4.18 -11.70
C MET A 1 9.56 3.89 -10.48
N ILE A 2 9.10 2.66 -10.32
CA ILE A 2 8.34 2.27 -9.14
C ILE A 2 9.32 1.86 -8.03
N ASP A 3 9.06 2.30 -6.81
CA ASP A 3 9.90 1.92 -5.67
C ASP A 3 9.12 1.99 -4.36
N ILE A 4 9.59 1.22 -3.36
CA ILE A 4 9.13 1.28 -1.98
C ILE A 4 10.32 1.41 -1.04
N THR A 5 10.35 2.51 -0.30
CA THR A 5 11.42 2.79 0.67
C THR A 5 10.88 2.84 2.09
N GLN A 6 11.69 2.42 3.05
CA GLN A 6 11.36 2.50 4.47
C GLN A 6 12.06 3.70 5.12
N GLU A 7 11.27 4.59 5.70
CA GLU A 7 11.70 5.70 6.54
C GLU A 7 11.12 5.51 7.94
N ALA A 8 11.90 4.92 8.85
CA ALA A 8 11.43 4.54 10.19
C ALA A 8 10.15 3.68 10.15
N ASN A 9 9.01 4.22 10.58
CA ASN A 9 7.70 3.57 10.58
C ASN A 9 6.85 3.90 9.34
N ARG A 10 7.44 4.52 8.30
CA ARG A 10 6.75 4.88 7.08
C ARG A 10 7.32 4.12 5.90
N TRP A 11 6.45 3.48 5.13
CA TRP A 11 6.80 2.88 3.85
C TRP A 11 6.30 3.80 2.74
N GLN A 12 7.22 4.47 2.05
CA GLN A 12 6.88 5.40 0.98
C GLN A 12 6.84 4.67 -0.36
N LEU A 13 5.67 4.70 -0.99
CA LEU A 13 5.47 4.24 -2.36
C LEU A 13 5.71 5.39 -3.34
N SER A 14 6.38 5.10 -4.44
CA SER A 14 6.64 6.07 -5.49
C SER A 14 6.46 5.49 -6.89
N GLY A 15 6.01 6.32 -7.83
CA GLY A 15 5.74 5.93 -9.22
C GLY A 15 4.33 5.37 -9.45
N ASP A 16 4.13 4.74 -10.60
CA ASP A 16 2.83 4.22 -11.02
C ASP A 16 2.60 2.83 -10.41
N LEU A 17 1.57 2.65 -9.58
CA LEU A 17 1.19 1.35 -9.00
C LEU A 17 0.22 0.62 -9.92
N VAL A 18 0.75 -0.03 -10.95
CA VAL A 18 -0.04 -0.71 -11.99
C VAL A 18 0.41 -2.15 -12.18
N ILE A 19 -0.42 -2.98 -12.80
CA ILE A 19 -0.19 -4.43 -12.90
C ILE A 19 1.17 -4.81 -13.51
N GLN A 20 1.73 -3.95 -14.36
CA GLN A 20 3.02 -4.17 -15.04
C GLN A 20 4.21 -4.18 -14.08
N ASN A 21 4.13 -3.48 -12.95
CA ASN A 21 5.26 -3.21 -12.09
C ASN A 21 4.98 -3.44 -10.58
N ILE A 22 3.72 -3.70 -10.22
CA ILE A 22 3.26 -3.93 -8.83
C ILE A 22 4.02 -5.06 -8.12
N SER A 23 4.43 -6.10 -8.84
CA SER A 23 5.18 -7.23 -8.27
C SER A 23 6.55 -6.81 -7.74
N GLN A 24 7.19 -5.81 -8.34
CA GLN A 24 8.48 -5.29 -7.89
C GLN A 24 8.35 -4.65 -6.51
N VAL A 25 7.24 -3.92 -6.26
CA VAL A 25 6.95 -3.34 -4.95
C VAL A 25 6.66 -4.42 -3.92
N LEU A 26 5.89 -5.44 -4.29
CA LEU A 26 5.60 -6.54 -3.39
C LEU A 26 6.89 -7.25 -2.95
N ASP A 27 7.79 -7.54 -3.89
CA ASP A 27 9.05 -8.21 -3.58
C ASP A 27 10.00 -7.31 -2.79
N ALA A 28 10.13 -6.03 -3.14
CA ALA A 28 10.92 -5.06 -2.38
C ALA A 28 10.40 -4.89 -0.95
N SER A 29 9.08 -4.92 -0.75
CA SER A 29 8.49 -4.82 0.58
C SER A 29 8.94 -5.94 1.52
N ARG A 30 9.27 -7.14 1.01
CA ARG A 30 9.69 -8.29 1.82
C ARG A 30 10.98 -8.03 2.61
N ALA A 31 11.84 -7.15 2.10
CA ALA A 31 13.06 -6.74 2.79
C ALA A 31 12.82 -5.67 3.87
N LEU A 32 11.65 -5.02 3.85
CA LEU A 32 11.28 -3.99 4.81
C LEU A 32 10.74 -4.62 6.10
N THR A 33 10.99 -3.95 7.22
CA THR A 33 10.51 -4.39 8.53
C THR A 33 9.23 -3.67 8.88
N LEU A 34 8.20 -4.41 9.28
CA LEU A 34 6.99 -3.85 9.87
C LEU A 34 7.30 -3.45 11.31
N THR A 35 7.39 -2.16 11.57
CA THR A 35 7.55 -1.61 12.93
C THR A 35 6.19 -1.28 13.53
N ASP A 36 6.13 -1.07 14.85
CA ASP A 36 4.90 -0.63 15.51
C ASP A 36 4.26 0.57 14.78
N ALA A 37 2.98 0.42 14.41
CA ALA A 37 2.20 1.40 13.65
C ALA A 37 2.85 1.85 12.33
N THR A 38 3.07 0.90 11.41
CA THR A 38 3.60 1.20 10.07
C THR A 38 2.57 1.94 9.22
N ALA A 39 2.97 3.01 8.54
CA ALA A 39 2.14 3.76 7.60
C ALA A 39 2.63 3.60 6.16
N LEU A 40 1.76 3.13 5.27
CA LEU A 40 2.00 3.06 3.83
C LEU A 40 1.60 4.41 3.20
N ASP A 41 2.59 5.13 2.69
CA ASP A 41 2.46 6.49 2.19
C ASP A 41 2.45 6.52 0.66
N PHE A 42 1.37 7.04 0.09
CA PHE A 42 1.13 7.14 -1.34
C PHE A 42 1.45 8.54 -1.92
N ALA A 43 2.04 9.45 -1.14
CA ALA A 43 2.28 10.84 -1.57
C ALA A 43 3.09 11.00 -2.86
N LYS A 44 3.91 10.00 -3.23
CA LYS A 44 4.71 10.00 -4.46
C LYS A 44 4.17 9.05 -5.54
N VAL A 45 2.94 8.54 -5.35
CA VAL A 45 2.26 7.69 -6.34
C VAL A 45 1.58 8.58 -7.37
N THR A 46 1.86 8.32 -8.65
CA THR A 46 1.41 9.15 -9.77
C THR A 46 0.21 8.57 -10.50
N ASP A 47 0.11 7.24 -10.55
CA ASP A 47 -1.01 6.53 -11.17
C ASP A 47 -1.30 5.23 -10.42
N VAL A 48 -2.54 4.76 -10.50
CA VAL A 48 -2.98 3.51 -9.87
C VAL A 48 -3.99 2.77 -10.76
N ASP A 49 -3.97 1.44 -10.69
CA ASP A 49 -5.05 0.60 -11.22
C ASP A 49 -5.60 -0.33 -10.13
N THR A 50 -6.44 -1.30 -10.52
CA THR A 50 -7.04 -2.26 -9.58
C THR A 50 -6.03 -3.19 -8.91
N SER A 51 -4.82 -3.36 -9.47
CA SER A 51 -3.76 -4.15 -8.86
C SER A 51 -3.16 -3.49 -7.61
N ALA A 52 -3.27 -2.17 -7.48
CA ALA A 52 -2.88 -1.44 -6.27
C ALA A 52 -3.71 -1.90 -5.05
N ILE A 53 -4.99 -2.24 -5.27
CA ILE A 53 -5.85 -2.80 -4.22
C ILE A 53 -5.31 -4.16 -3.76
N SER A 54 -4.97 -5.04 -4.70
CA SER A 54 -4.39 -6.35 -4.39
C SER A 54 -3.09 -6.24 -3.60
N LEU A 55 -2.22 -5.28 -3.96
CA LEU A 55 -1.01 -4.99 -3.21
C LEU A 55 -1.33 -4.58 -1.76
N ILE A 56 -2.26 -3.63 -1.57
CA ILE A 56 -2.65 -3.18 -0.22
C ILE A 56 -3.16 -4.33 0.63
N LEU A 57 -4.04 -5.17 0.07
CA LEU A 57 -4.60 -6.32 0.79
C LEU A 57 -3.50 -7.32 1.20
N GLU A 58 -2.54 -7.59 0.33
CA GLU A 58 -1.41 -8.47 0.62
C GLU A 58 -0.50 -7.90 1.72
N LEU A 59 -0.22 -6.60 1.69
CA LEU A 59 0.55 -5.92 2.74
C LEU A 59 -0.19 -5.90 4.08
N LYS A 60 -1.51 -5.64 4.09
CA LYS A 60 -2.34 -5.74 5.30
C LYS A 60 -2.38 -7.17 5.84
N ARG A 61 -2.46 -8.18 4.97
CA ARG A 61 -2.41 -9.60 5.35
C ARG A 61 -1.09 -9.94 6.02
N ARG A 62 0.04 -9.45 5.48
CA ARG A 62 1.37 -9.60 6.11
C ARG A 62 1.43 -8.91 7.46
N ALA A 63 0.98 -7.66 7.55
CA ALA A 63 0.97 -6.91 8.81
C ALA A 63 0.14 -7.59 9.90
N SER A 64 -1.03 -8.13 9.53
CA SER A 64 -1.86 -8.93 10.42
C SER A 64 -1.16 -10.20 10.91
N ALA A 65 -0.46 -10.93 10.03
CA ALA A 65 0.33 -12.11 10.41
C ALA A 65 1.48 -11.78 11.38
N GLU A 66 2.07 -10.59 11.24
CA GLU A 66 3.13 -10.07 12.12
C GLU A 66 2.58 -9.32 13.35
N HIS A 67 1.26 -9.27 13.54
CA HIS A 67 0.57 -8.53 14.62
C HIS A 67 0.90 -7.03 14.66
N VAL A 68 1.21 -6.44 13.50
CA VAL A 68 1.50 -5.02 13.33
C VAL A 68 0.32 -4.31 12.68
N ALA A 69 -0.02 -3.12 13.19
CA ALA A 69 -0.99 -2.25 12.55
C ALA A 69 -0.37 -1.59 11.29
N LEU A 70 -1.03 -1.74 10.14
CA LEU A 70 -0.68 -1.06 8.89
C LEU A 70 -1.79 -0.07 8.50
N SER A 71 -1.47 1.22 8.51
CA SER A 71 -2.37 2.29 8.06
C SER A 71 -1.98 2.83 6.69
N LEU A 72 -2.92 3.43 5.97
CA LEU A 72 -2.68 4.08 4.68
C LEU A 72 -2.73 5.59 4.84
N VAL A 73 -1.79 6.31 4.23
CA VAL A 73 -1.75 7.79 4.25
C VAL A 73 -1.54 8.35 2.85
N ASN A 74 -2.05 9.56 2.60
CA ASN A 74 -1.96 10.26 1.31
C ASN A 74 -2.52 9.44 0.13
N VAL A 75 -3.56 8.63 0.37
CA VAL A 75 -4.17 7.75 -0.63
C VAL A 75 -4.74 8.59 -1.79
N PRO A 76 -4.37 8.31 -3.06
CA PRO A 76 -4.91 9.01 -4.21
C PRO A 76 -6.43 8.86 -4.32
N ALA A 77 -7.13 9.94 -4.72
CA ALA A 77 -8.59 9.95 -4.80
C ALA A 77 -9.14 8.88 -5.76
N ASN A 78 -8.45 8.62 -6.88
CA ASN A 78 -8.81 7.54 -7.80
C ASN A 78 -8.70 6.15 -7.16
N LEU A 79 -7.70 5.92 -6.29
CA LEU A 79 -7.58 4.66 -5.55
C LEU A 79 -8.72 4.49 -4.53
N VAL A 80 -9.10 5.57 -3.85
CA VAL A 80 -10.28 5.57 -2.96
C VAL A 80 -11.54 5.20 -3.74
N SER A 81 -11.77 5.85 -4.88
CA SER A 81 -12.92 5.55 -5.75
C SER A 81 -12.92 4.10 -6.23
N LEU A 82 -11.76 3.53 -6.58
CA LEU A 82 -11.64 2.12 -6.94
C LEU A 82 -12.00 1.23 -5.75
N MET A 83 -11.46 1.48 -4.56
CA MET A 83 -11.77 0.69 -3.36
C MET A 83 -13.27 0.69 -3.03
N GLN A 84 -13.92 1.85 -3.14
CA GLN A 84 -15.38 1.99 -2.96
C GLN A 84 -16.16 1.24 -4.04
N LEU A 85 -15.74 1.35 -5.30
CA LEU A 85 -16.38 0.64 -6.43
C LEU A 85 -16.36 -0.88 -6.25
N TYR A 86 -15.28 -1.40 -5.66
CA TYR A 86 -15.12 -2.82 -5.36
C TYR A 86 -15.59 -3.23 -3.95
N GLY A 87 -16.09 -2.28 -3.14
CA GLY A 87 -16.59 -2.54 -1.78
C GLY A 87 -15.52 -3.06 -0.81
N VAL A 88 -14.26 -2.64 -0.99
CA VAL A 88 -13.12 -3.05 -0.15
C VAL A 88 -12.62 -1.94 0.77
N ASP A 89 -13.18 -0.74 0.66
CA ASP A 89 -12.82 0.43 1.44
C ASP A 89 -12.97 0.21 2.96
N ASP A 90 -14.04 -0.44 3.41
CA ASP A 90 -14.27 -0.77 4.83
C ASP A 90 -13.19 -1.68 5.44
N PHE A 91 -12.50 -2.47 4.62
CA PHE A 91 -11.42 -3.36 5.08
C PHE A 91 -10.06 -2.66 5.06
N VAL A 92 -9.96 -1.55 4.35
CA VAL A 92 -8.70 -1.00 3.89
C VAL A 92 -8.44 0.39 4.50
N LEU A 93 -9.43 1.27 4.54
CA LEU A 93 -9.36 2.60 5.13
C LEU A 93 -9.68 2.56 6.64
N PRO A 94 -9.11 3.47 7.45
CA PRO A 94 -9.55 3.64 8.83
C PRO A 94 -10.99 4.19 8.85
N ASN A 95 -11.85 3.56 9.66
CA ASN A 95 -13.21 4.02 9.96
C ASN A 95 -13.21 5.30 10.80
#